data_AF-A0A963HD20-F1
#
_entry.id   AF-A0A963HD20-F1
#
_cell.length_a   1.000
_cell.length_b   1.000
_cell.length_c   1.000
_cell.angle_alpha   90.00
_cell.angle_beta   90.00
_cell.angle_gamma   90.00
#
_symmetry.space_group_name_H-M   'P 1'
#
loop_
_entity.id
_entity.type
_entity.pdbx_description
1 polymer ?
#
loop_
_entity_poly.entity_id
_entity_poly.type
_entity_poly.pdbx_seq_one_letter_code
_entity_poly.pdbx_strand_id
1 'polypeptide(L)'
;GSVYPHPGSFSFLDRQVDPTTGTFKGAALFPNPERLLRPGQYGRIRATMAVEKGALLVPQRAVSEIQGKYLLAVVGADNKVAIRPVAVGKRIGSDWIIASGLKPGEKVIAEGTQKVRDGSVVNPQPFEPAAPADGKAAASGKKPAAPAPESKG
;
A
#
# COMPACT_ATOMS: atom_id res chain seq x y z
N GLY A 1 -8.48 17.98 -11.87
CA GLY A 1 -8.67 18.59 -10.54
C GLY A 1 -7.37 18.48 -9.77
N SER A 2 -6.99 19.52 -9.02
CA SER A 2 -5.83 19.53 -8.12
C SER A 2 -6.27 19.26 -6.68
N VAL A 3 -5.31 18.93 -5.81
CA VAL A 3 -5.56 18.82 -4.38
C VAL A 3 -5.72 20.23 -3.81
N TYR A 4 -6.79 20.45 -3.04
CA TYR A 4 -7.02 21.72 -2.34
C TYR A 4 -6.07 21.82 -1.13
N PRO A 5 -5.32 22.92 -0.95
CA PRO A 5 -4.22 22.97 0.01
C PRO A 5 -4.69 23.05 1.47
N HIS A 6 -5.87 23.62 1.72
CA HIS A 6 -6.37 23.81 3.08
C HIS A 6 -7.20 22.59 3.52
N PRO A 7 -6.77 21.85 4.56
CA PRO A 7 -7.55 20.74 5.07
C PRO A 7 -8.88 21.24 5.64
N GLY A 8 -9.94 20.47 5.41
CA GLY A 8 -11.25 20.73 5.98
C GLY A 8 -11.43 20.04 7.33
N SER A 9 -12.41 20.50 8.09
CA SER A 9 -12.91 19.85 9.28
C SER A 9 -14.28 19.24 9.03
N PHE A 10 -14.53 18.11 9.68
CA PHE A 10 -15.86 17.50 9.67
C PHE A 10 -16.83 18.36 10.50
N SER A 11 -18.03 18.63 9.97
CA SER A 11 -19.03 19.45 10.67
C SER A 11 -20.17 18.60 11.22
N PHE A 12 -20.87 17.86 10.36
CA PHE A 12 -22.08 17.14 10.75
C PHE A 12 -22.36 15.94 9.84
N LEU A 13 -22.89 14.87 10.43
CA LEU A 13 -23.41 13.70 9.72
C LEU A 13 -24.92 13.64 9.94
N ASP A 14 -25.68 13.60 8.85
CA ASP A 14 -27.08 13.25 8.93
C ASP A 14 -27.20 11.79 9.40
N ARG A 15 -28.09 11.55 10.36
CA ARG A 15 -28.33 10.23 10.94
C ARG A 15 -29.27 9.39 10.06
N GLN A 16 -29.98 10.01 9.11
CA GLN A 16 -30.81 9.30 8.16
C GLN A 16 -29.97 8.77 6.99
N VAL A 17 -30.05 7.46 6.79
CA VAL A 17 -29.52 6.78 5.60
C VAL A 17 -30.59 6.81 4.53
N ASP A 18 -30.23 7.19 3.31
CA ASP A 18 -31.07 7.04 2.14
C ASP A 18 -31.13 5.55 1.77
N PRO A 19 -32.29 4.87 1.86
CA PRO A 19 -32.39 3.43 1.66
C PRO A 19 -32.27 3.02 0.18
N THR A 20 -32.45 3.94 -0.76
CA THR A 20 -32.34 3.68 -2.19
C THR A 20 -30.87 3.67 -2.63
N THR A 21 -30.04 4.53 -2.05
CA THR A 21 -28.62 4.67 -2.42
C THR A 21 -27.64 4.11 -1.39
N GLY A 22 -28.09 3.81 -0.17
CA GLY A 22 -27.22 3.38 0.94
C GLY A 22 -26.25 4.48 1.41
N THR A 23 -26.57 5.75 1.14
CA THR A 23 -25.70 6.89 1.47
C THR A 23 -26.26 7.72 2.61
N PHE A 24 -25.37 8.44 3.32
CA PHE A 24 -25.72 9.44 4.32
C PHE A 24 -25.24 10.81 3.85
N LYS A 25 -25.97 11.86 4.21
CA LYS A 25 -25.55 13.23 3.95
C LYS A 25 -24.58 13.68 5.03
N GLY A 26 -23.54 14.41 4.64
CA GLY A 26 -22.58 14.98 5.57
C GLY A 26 -22.16 16.38 5.13
N ALA A 27 -21.78 17.19 6.09
CA ALA A 27 -21.23 18.52 5.88
C ALA A 27 -19.81 18.60 6.43
N ALA A 28 -18.93 19.27 5.68
CA ALA A 28 -17.55 19.56 6.07
C ALA A 28 -17.26 21.04 5.79
N LEU A 29 -16.42 21.65 6.63
CA LEU A 29 -16.02 23.05 6.52
C LEU A 29 -14.60 23.12 5.98
N PHE A 30 -14.39 23.95 4.97
CA PHE A 30 -13.07 24.19 4.38
C PHE A 30 -12.77 25.69 4.43
N PRO A 31 -11.61 26.11 4.99
CA PRO A 31 -11.15 27.48 4.86
C PRO A 31 -11.02 27.85 3.38
N ASN A 32 -11.49 29.03 2.97
CA ASN A 32 -11.48 29.49 1.57
C ASN A 32 -10.92 30.92 1.43
N PRO A 33 -9.69 31.21 1.91
CA PRO A 33 -9.14 32.56 1.89
C PRO A 33 -8.91 33.09 0.46
N GLU A 34 -8.53 32.21 -0.48
CA GLU A 34 -8.29 32.56 -1.89
C GLU A 34 -9.56 32.52 -2.75
N ARG A 35 -10.73 32.20 -2.15
CA ARG A 35 -12.04 32.11 -2.84
C ARG A 35 -12.05 31.13 -4.03
N LEU A 36 -11.23 30.09 -3.96
CA LEU A 36 -11.10 29.06 -5.00
C LEU A 36 -12.29 28.10 -5.01
N LEU A 37 -12.88 27.83 -3.84
CA LEU A 37 -14.08 27.00 -3.71
C LEU A 37 -15.31 27.85 -4.02
N ARG A 38 -15.99 27.53 -5.13
CA ARG A 38 -17.23 28.20 -5.57
C ARG A 38 -18.44 27.29 -5.41
N PRO A 39 -19.63 27.82 -5.06
CA PRO A 39 -20.86 27.04 -5.01
C PRO A 39 -21.14 26.32 -6.33
N GLY A 40 -21.69 25.11 -6.25
CA GLY A 40 -21.99 24.26 -7.41
C GLY A 40 -20.80 23.44 -7.94
N GLN A 41 -19.62 23.54 -7.32
CA GLN A 41 -18.49 22.69 -7.68
C GLN A 41 -18.64 21.26 -7.15
N TYR A 42 -18.12 20.30 -7.93
CA TYR A 42 -17.95 18.92 -7.51
C TYR A 42 -16.49 18.65 -7.16
N GLY A 43 -16.26 17.87 -6.12
CA GLY A 43 -14.93 17.47 -5.67
C GLY A 43 -14.95 16.08 -5.06
N ARG A 44 -13.76 15.48 -4.93
CA ARG A 44 -13.57 14.23 -4.18
C ARG A 44 -12.96 14.58 -2.83
N ILE A 45 -13.62 14.17 -1.76
CA ILE A 45 -13.11 14.33 -0.40
C ILE A 45 -12.31 13.08 -0.04
N ARG A 46 -11.11 13.27 0.49
CA ARG A 46 -10.33 12.21 1.14
C ARG A 46 -10.38 12.46 2.63
N ALA A 47 -10.91 11.49 3.37
CA ALA A 47 -11.02 11.58 4.83
C ALA A 47 -10.32 10.38 5.47
N THR A 48 -9.49 10.67 6.48
CA THR A 48 -8.84 9.64 7.29
C THR A 48 -9.82 9.22 8.38
N MET A 49 -10.42 8.03 8.25
CA MET A 49 -11.45 7.56 9.19
C MET A 49 -10.88 6.90 10.45
N ALA A 50 -9.71 6.29 10.36
CA ALA A 50 -9.04 5.63 11.47
C ALA A 50 -7.52 5.69 11.28
N VAL A 51 -6.79 5.77 12.39
CA VAL A 51 -5.33 5.68 12.42
C VAL A 51 -4.95 4.58 13.40
N GLU A 52 -4.39 3.48 12.89
CA GLU A 52 -3.84 2.42 13.72
C GLU A 52 -2.39 2.78 14.11
N LYS A 53 -2.19 3.16 15.37
CA LYS A 53 -0.86 3.49 15.90
C LYS A 53 -0.12 2.21 16.26
N GLY A 54 1.15 2.09 15.85
CA GLY A 54 1.99 0.93 16.16
C GLY A 54 1.71 -0.31 15.30
N ALA A 55 1.01 -0.15 14.17
CA ALA A 55 0.82 -1.23 13.20
C ALA A 55 2.18 -1.70 12.63
N LEU A 56 2.38 -3.02 12.61
CA LEU A 56 3.56 -3.62 12.01
C LEU A 56 3.31 -3.82 10.51
N LEU A 57 4.12 -3.18 9.68
CA LEU A 57 4.06 -3.31 8.23
C LEU A 57 5.08 -4.32 7.74
N VAL A 58 4.62 -5.24 6.89
CA VAL A 58 5.47 -6.28 6.29
C VAL A 58 5.20 -6.35 4.79
N PRO A 59 6.25 -6.39 3.94
CA PRO A 59 6.08 -6.53 2.49
C PRO A 59 5.26 -7.77 2.12
N GLN A 60 4.38 -7.65 1.12
CA GLN A 60 3.49 -8.78 0.76
C GLN A 60 4.24 -10.05 0.39
N ARG A 61 5.41 -9.90 -0.24
CA ARG A 61 6.29 -11.01 -0.64
C ARG A 61 6.93 -11.79 0.51
N ALA A 62 6.94 -11.22 1.72
CA ALA A 62 7.42 -11.88 2.93
C ALA A 62 6.37 -12.85 3.51
N VAL A 63 5.09 -12.66 3.15
CA VAL A 63 3.97 -13.45 3.65
C VAL A 63 3.75 -14.66 2.74
N SER A 64 3.81 -15.85 3.33
CA SER A 64 3.47 -17.10 2.63
C SER A 64 2.06 -17.53 3.01
N GLU A 65 1.23 -17.90 2.04
CA GLU A 65 -0.10 -18.44 2.29
C GLU A 65 -0.13 -19.95 2.01
N ILE A 66 -0.48 -20.75 3.01
CA ILE A 66 -0.61 -22.20 2.89
C ILE A 66 -1.93 -22.62 3.53
N GLN A 67 -2.79 -23.28 2.74
CA GLN A 67 -4.11 -23.76 3.20
C GLN A 67 -4.95 -22.66 3.87
N GLY A 68 -4.93 -21.44 3.31
CA GLY A 68 -5.68 -20.28 3.84
C GLY A 68 -5.11 -19.68 5.12
N LYS A 69 -3.93 -20.13 5.58
CA LYS A 69 -3.21 -19.55 6.71
C LYS A 69 -2.04 -18.72 6.20
N TYR A 70 -1.88 -17.53 6.77
CA TYR A 70 -0.74 -16.67 6.51
C TYR A 70 0.40 -17.01 7.46
N LEU A 71 1.60 -17.15 6.92
CA LEU A 71 2.81 -17.57 7.61
C LEU A 71 3.90 -16.54 7.36
N LEU A 72 4.68 -16.24 8.39
CA LEU A 72 5.87 -15.41 8.31
C LEU A 72 7.09 -16.19 8.79
N ALA A 73 8.20 -16.03 8.06
CA ALA A 73 9.50 -16.53 8.47
C ALA A 73 10.23 -15.42 9.25
N VAL A 74 10.47 -15.68 10.53
CA VAL A 74 11.05 -14.71 11.48
C VAL A 74 12.41 -15.20 11.93
N VAL A 75 13.38 -14.29 12.01
CA VAL A 75 14.75 -14.60 12.42
C VAL A 75 14.90 -14.29 13.90
N GLY A 76 15.16 -15.33 14.70
CA GLY A 76 15.46 -15.21 16.13
C GLY A 76 16.87 -14.69 16.40
N ALA A 77 17.20 -14.49 17.68
CA ALA A 77 18.51 -14.00 18.11
C ALA A 77 19.67 -14.92 17.68
N ASP A 78 19.41 -16.23 17.57
CA ASP A 78 20.40 -17.23 17.15
C ASP A 78 20.58 -17.33 15.64
N ASN A 79 20.06 -16.36 14.87
CA ASN A 79 19.98 -16.40 13.40
C ASN A 79 19.22 -17.62 12.85
N LYS A 80 18.36 -18.23 13.67
CA LYS A 80 17.48 -19.33 13.28
C LYS A 80 16.14 -18.79 12.82
N VAL A 81 15.63 -19.40 11.75
CA VAL A 81 14.30 -19.10 11.21
C VAL A 81 13.24 -19.85 11.99
N ALA A 82 12.21 -19.13 12.44
CA ALA A 82 10.98 -19.69 12.97
C ALA A 82 9.84 -19.35 12.01
N ILE A 83 9.16 -20.36 11.48
CA ILE A 83 7.95 -20.16 10.68
C ILE A 83 6.75 -20.16 11.62
N ARG A 84 5.99 -19.07 11.61
CA ARG A 84 4.83 -18.93 12.50
C ARG A 84 3.60 -18.37 11.79
N PRO A 85 2.40 -18.85 12.14
CA PRO A 85 1.17 -18.31 11.61
C PRO A 85 0.95 -16.88 12.14
N VAL A 86 0.43 -16.01 11.29
CA VAL A 86 0.15 -14.61 11.62
C VAL A 86 -1.25 -14.23 11.16
N ALA A 87 -1.86 -13.28 11.88
CA ALA A 87 -3.07 -12.63 11.41
C ALA A 87 -2.68 -11.40 10.61
N VAL A 88 -3.03 -11.40 9.32
CA VAL A 88 -2.83 -10.24 8.44
C VAL A 88 -4.11 -9.39 8.42
N GLY A 89 -3.94 -8.08 8.42
CA GLY A 89 -4.99 -7.09 8.36
C GLY A 89 -5.14 -6.51 6.95
N LYS A 90 -5.37 -5.19 6.87
CA LYS A 90 -5.50 -4.48 5.60
C LYS A 90 -4.15 -4.36 4.89
N ARG A 91 -4.19 -4.25 3.56
CA ARG A 91 -3.03 -3.88 2.74
C ARG A 91 -2.92 -2.36 2.65
N ILE A 92 -1.70 -1.83 2.80
CA ILE A 92 -1.38 -0.41 2.59
C ILE A 92 -0.22 -0.37 1.59
N GLY A 93 -0.49 0.13 0.38
CA GLY A 93 0.50 0.14 -0.70
C GLY A 93 1.00 -1.28 -1.02
N SER A 94 2.32 -1.49 -0.93
CA SER A 94 2.99 -2.78 -1.13
C SER A 94 3.18 -3.60 0.15
N ASP A 95 2.55 -3.21 1.25
CA ASP A 95 2.71 -3.84 2.56
C ASP A 95 1.38 -4.37 3.09
N TRP A 96 1.46 -5.35 3.98
CA TRP A 96 0.37 -5.79 4.83
C TRP A 96 0.57 -5.27 6.25
N ILE A 97 -0.53 -4.90 6.89
CA ILE A 97 -0.58 -4.75 8.33
C ILE A 97 -0.60 -6.15 8.96
N ILE A 98 0.26 -6.40 9.93
CA ILE A 98 0.19 -7.60 10.77
C ILE A 98 -0.61 -7.27 12.02
N ALA A 99 -1.78 -7.87 12.14
CA ALA A 99 -2.70 -7.69 13.26
C ALA A 99 -2.25 -8.46 14.50
N SER A 100 -1.69 -9.67 14.33
CA SER A 100 -1.14 -10.46 15.43
C SER A 100 -0.11 -11.49 14.96
N GLY A 101 0.69 -11.99 15.91
CA GLY A 101 1.71 -13.00 15.65
C GLY A 101 3.08 -12.42 15.29
N LEU A 102 3.29 -11.11 15.42
CA LEU A 102 4.59 -10.45 15.29
C LEU A 102 4.76 -9.40 16.38
N LYS A 103 5.96 -9.35 16.98
CA LYS A 103 6.35 -8.36 17.98
C LYS A 103 7.19 -7.26 17.33
N PRO A 104 7.10 -6.01 17.83
CA PRO A 104 7.99 -4.94 17.38
C PRO A 104 9.46 -5.32 17.58
N GLY A 105 10.29 -4.99 16.59
CA GLY A 105 11.74 -5.25 16.61
C GLY A 105 12.19 -6.63 16.12
N GLU A 106 11.26 -7.53 15.82
CA GLU A 106 11.60 -8.83 15.22
C GLU A 106 11.96 -8.69 13.73
N LYS A 107 12.93 -9.48 13.28
CA LYS A 107 13.40 -9.50 11.89
C LYS A 107 12.60 -10.50 11.07
N VAL A 108 12.05 -10.07 9.94
CA VAL A 108 11.30 -10.93 9.01
C VAL A 108 12.06 -11.13 7.70
N ILE A 109 11.91 -12.30 7.10
CA ILE A 109 12.54 -12.60 5.80
C ILE A 109 11.64 -12.10 4.68
N ALA A 110 12.09 -11.10 3.94
CA ALA A 110 11.35 -10.51 2.82
C ALA A 110 11.62 -11.18 1.46
N GLU A 111 12.75 -11.85 1.30
CA GLU A 111 13.13 -12.57 0.07
C GLU A 111 13.69 -13.95 0.39
N GLY A 112 13.48 -14.91 -0.51
CA GLY A 112 14.00 -16.26 -0.32
C GLY A 112 13.22 -17.08 0.71
N THR A 113 12.00 -16.69 1.06
CA THR A 113 11.08 -17.43 1.94
C THR A 113 10.85 -18.87 1.47
N GLN A 114 10.97 -19.15 0.17
CA GLN A 114 10.86 -20.49 -0.41
C GLN A 114 12.09 -21.39 -0.16
N LYS A 115 13.25 -20.80 0.12
CA LYS A 115 14.52 -21.52 0.31
C LYS A 115 14.78 -21.87 1.78
N VAL A 116 14.07 -21.22 2.70
CA VAL A 116 14.25 -21.39 4.14
C VAL A 116 13.19 -22.34 4.71
N ARG A 117 13.61 -23.18 5.65
CA ARG A 117 12.72 -24.06 6.42
C ARG A 117 12.77 -23.67 7.89
N ASP A 118 11.79 -24.11 8.66
CA ASP A 118 11.80 -23.95 10.11
C ASP A 118 13.09 -24.54 10.71
N GLY A 119 13.73 -23.79 11.62
CA GLY A 119 15.02 -24.14 12.23
C GLY A 119 16.27 -23.88 11.35
N SER A 120 16.11 -23.39 10.11
CA SER A 120 17.26 -23.08 9.24
C SER A 120 18.08 -21.92 9.81
N VAL A 121 19.41 -22.03 9.77
CA VAL A 121 20.30 -20.91 10.09
C VAL A 121 20.45 -20.04 8.85
N VAL A 122 20.19 -18.74 8.99
CA VAL A 122 20.29 -17.76 7.89
C VAL A 122 21.28 -16.66 8.24
N ASN A 123 21.90 -16.06 7.23
CA ASN A 123 22.67 -14.82 7.42
C ASN A 123 21.81 -13.64 6.93
N PRO A 124 21.09 -12.94 7.82
CA PRO A 124 20.17 -11.88 7.41
C PRO A 124 20.95 -10.67 6.86
N GLN A 125 20.62 -10.27 5.63
CA GLN A 125 21.09 -9.03 5.03
C GLN A 125 20.02 -7.93 5.20
N PRO A 126 20.41 -6.65 5.33
CA PRO A 126 19.47 -5.55 5.31
C PRO A 126 18.63 -5.59 4.05
N PHE A 127 17.31 -5.55 4.22
CA PHE A 127 16.39 -5.52 3.09
C PHE A 127 16.29 -4.08 2.59
N GLU A 128 16.75 -3.83 1.36
CA GLU A 128 16.43 -2.61 0.61
C GLU A 128 15.17 -2.84 -0.24
N PRO A 129 14.02 -2.24 0.12
CA PRO A 129 12.88 -2.25 -0.78
C PRO A 129 13.24 -1.51 -2.06
N ALA A 130 13.05 -2.16 -3.21
CA ALA A 130 13.07 -1.48 -4.49
C ALA A 130 12.06 -0.33 -4.39
N ALA A 131 12.55 0.90 -4.58
CA ALA A 131 11.73 2.10 -4.45
C ALA A 131 10.43 1.93 -5.24
N PRO A 132 9.26 2.35 -4.69
CA PRO A 132 8.03 2.35 -5.46
C PRO A 132 8.29 3.14 -6.74
N ALA A 133 8.03 2.51 -7.88
CA ALA A 133 8.09 3.18 -9.17
C ALA A 133 6.93 4.18 -9.23
N ASP A 134 7.14 5.35 -8.61
CA ASP A 134 6.34 6.53 -8.88
C ASP A 134 6.57 6.91 -10.35
N GLY A 135 5.45 7.12 -11.04
CA GLY A 135 5.36 7.11 -12.49
C GLY A 135 6.39 8.00 -13.18
N LYS A 136 7.25 7.37 -13.98
CA LYS A 136 7.86 8.01 -15.13
C LYS A 136 7.57 7.16 -16.36
N ALA A 137 6.41 7.44 -16.97
CA ALA A 137 6.29 7.32 -18.40
C ALA A 137 7.40 8.19 -19.01
N ALA A 138 8.44 7.55 -19.53
CA ALA A 138 9.42 8.18 -20.40
C ALA A 138 9.69 7.20 -21.54
N ALA A 139 8.93 7.42 -22.61
CA ALA A 139 9.37 7.30 -24.00
C ALA A 139 10.36 6.17 -24.29
N SER A 140 9.83 5.02 -24.69
CA SER A 140 10.51 4.15 -25.65
C SER A 140 10.65 4.93 -26.95
N GLY A 141 11.76 5.67 -27.06
CA GLY A 141 12.26 6.23 -28.30
C GLY A 141 12.49 5.12 -29.31
N LYS A 142 11.54 4.96 -30.24
CA LYS A 142 11.79 4.25 -31.49
C LYS A 142 12.59 5.19 -32.39
N LYS A 143 13.91 5.12 -32.30
CA LYS A 143 14.83 5.72 -33.28
C LYS A 143 14.51 5.14 -34.67
N PRO A 144 14.55 5.94 -35.74
CA PRO A 144 14.15 5.50 -37.08
C PRO A 144 15.21 4.58 -37.68
N ALA A 145 14.77 3.43 -38.21
CA ALA A 145 15.57 2.65 -39.14
C ALA A 145 15.29 3.17 -40.56
N ALA A 146 16.36 3.66 -41.18
CA ALA A 146 16.41 4.19 -42.54
C ALA A 146 16.26 3.06 -43.61
N PRO A 147 16.06 3.41 -44.89
CA PRO A 147 15.47 2.56 -45.92
C PRO A 147 16.52 1.82 -46.79
N ALA A 148 16.10 0.74 -47.47
CA ALA A 148 16.62 0.25 -48.76
C ALA A 148 15.87 -1.05 -49.16
N PRO A 149 15.93 -1.50 -50.43
CA PRO A 149 15.56 -0.82 -51.68
C PRO A 149 14.57 -1.66 -52.53
N GLU A 150 14.08 -1.07 -53.62
CA GLU A 150 13.26 -1.71 -54.66
C GLU A 150 13.92 -2.95 -55.31
N SER A 151 13.11 -3.92 -55.74
CA SER A 151 13.40 -4.79 -56.89
C SER A 151 12.16 -5.56 -57.36
N LYS A 152 11.66 -5.13 -58.54
CA LYS A 152 10.89 -5.81 -59.61
C LYS A 152 10.39 -7.26 -59.43
N GLY A 153 9.16 -7.45 -59.90
CA GLY A 153 8.58 -8.70 -60.39
C GLY A 153 7.19 -8.44 -60.95
#